data_AF-E4XG18-F1
#
_entry.id   AF-E4XG18-F1
#
_cell.length_a   1.000
_cell.length_b   1.000
_cell.length_c   1.000
_cell.angle_alpha   90.00
_cell.angle_beta   90.00
_cell.angle_gamma   90.00
#
_symmetry.space_group_name_H-M   'P 1'
#
loop_
_entity.id
_entity.type
_entity.pdbx_description
1 polymer ?
#
loop_
_entity_poly.entity_id
_entity_poly.type
_entity_poly.pdbx_seq_one_letter_code
_entity_poly.pdbx_strand_id
1 'polypeptide(L)'
;MWQLIVVSLFWGITNPFLKSGGSKLDENMGIMQRTISLYSNLSFFIPFVVNQCGSLIYYYSLGLFPISLAIPLVNSCTLFLTLSGLQLFYFSS
;
A
#
# COMPACT_ATOMS: atom_id res chain seq x y z
N MET A 1 -12.01 -3.95 15.82
CA MET A 1 -11.00 -2.88 15.80
C MET A 1 -9.65 -3.38 15.31
N TRP A 2 -9.22 -4.60 15.68
CA TRP A 2 -7.95 -5.19 15.22
C TRP A 2 -7.83 -5.26 13.69
N GLN A 3 -8.95 -5.36 12.96
CA GLN A 3 -8.98 -5.31 11.50
C GLN A 3 -8.36 -4.01 10.96
N LEU A 4 -8.59 -2.87 11.61
CA LEU A 4 -8.02 -1.58 11.21
C LEU A 4 -6.49 -1.57 11.36
N ILE A 5 -5.95 -2.26 12.37
CA ILE A 5 -4.51 -2.42 12.56
C ILE A 5 -3.91 -3.25 11.41
N VAL A 6 -4.59 -4.34 11.03
CA VAL A 6 -4.17 -5.18 9.90
C VAL A 6 -4.18 -4.38 8.59
N VAL A 7 -5.21 -3.57 8.35
CA VAL A 7 -5.27 -2.66 7.19
C VAL A 7 -4.08 -1.70 7.20
N SER A 8 -3.81 -1.05 8.33
CA SER A 8 -2.69 -0.12 8.46
C SER A 8 -1.33 -0.78 8.23
N LEU A 9 -1.16 -2.04 8.65
CA LEU A 9 0.04 -2.83 8.36
C LEU A 9 0.16 -3.12 6.86
N PHE A 10 -0.91 -3.58 6.22
CA PHE A 10 -0.89 -3.92 4.80
C PHE A 10 -0.57 -2.71 3.95
N TRP A 11 -1.24 -1.58 4.17
CA TRP A 11 -0.95 -0.35 3.45
C TRP A 11 0.42 0.23 3.83
N GLY A 12 0.75 0.27 5.11
CA GLY A 12 2.00 0.86 5.59
C GLY A 12 3.24 0.19 5.00
N ILE A 13 3.23 -1.15 4.95
CA ILE A 13 4.34 -1.93 4.41
C ILE A 13 4.39 -1.87 2.88
N THR A 14 3.24 -1.91 2.19
CA THR A 14 3.23 -2.02 0.72
C THR A 14 3.45 -0.70 0.00
N ASN A 15 3.05 0.44 0.60
CA ASN A 15 3.11 1.76 -0.03
C ASN A 15 4.52 2.16 -0.55
N PRO A 16 5.63 1.94 0.18
CA PRO A 16 6.97 2.21 -0.33
C PRO A 16 7.33 1.42 -1.59
N PHE A 17 6.98 0.13 -1.65
CA PHE A 17 7.24 -0.73 -2.81
C PHE A 17 6.42 -0.31 -4.02
N LEU A 18 5.16 0.03 -3.82
CA LEU A 18 4.28 0.53 -4.89
C LEU A 18 4.83 1.83 -5.47
N LYS A 19 5.31 2.75 -4.61
CA LYS A 19 5.94 3.99 -5.04
C LYS A 19 7.23 3.72 -5.83
N SER A 20 8.08 2.82 -5.34
CA SER A 20 9.34 2.46 -6.01
C SER A 20 9.13 1.79 -7.36
N GLY A 21 8.14 0.88 -7.47
CA GLY A 21 7.81 0.22 -8.73
C GLY A 21 7.25 1.20 -9.77
N GLY A 22 6.41 2.15 -9.34
CA GLY A 22 5.88 3.21 -10.21
C GLY A 22 6.93 4.21 -10.70
N SER A 23 7.89 4.59 -9.85
CA SER A 23 8.92 5.58 -10.20
C SER A 23 9.98 5.08 -11.17
N LYS A 24 10.07 3.76 -11.39
CA LYS A 24 11.05 3.14 -12.31
C LYS A 24 10.54 3.04 -13.75
N LEU A 25 9.30 3.45 -14.01
CA LEU A 25 8.70 3.38 -15.34
C LEU A 25 9.09 4.60 -16.16
N ASP A 26 9.49 4.39 -17.42
CA ASP A 26 9.70 5.47 -18.37
C ASP A 26 8.40 6.28 -18.56
N GLU A 27 8.55 7.60 -18.67
CA GLU A 27 7.44 8.54 -18.88
C GLU A 27 6.97 8.52 -20.34
N ASN A 28 7.81 8.08 -21.27
CA ASN A 28 7.48 7.98 -22.69
C ASN A 28 6.68 6.71 -23.04
N MET A 29 6.54 5.76 -22.10
CA MET A 29 5.76 4.55 -22.31
C MET A 29 4.27 4.86 -22.43
N GLY A 30 3.60 4.22 -23.40
CA GLY A 30 2.14 4.25 -23.47
C GLY A 30 1.50 3.59 -22.25
N ILE A 31 0.28 3.99 -21.90
CA ILE A 31 -0.45 3.51 -20.70
C ILE A 31 -0.48 1.98 -20.64
N MET A 32 -0.81 1.31 -21.76
CA MET A 32 -0.88 -0.15 -21.82
C MET A 32 0.47 -0.81 -21.52
N GLN A 33 1.56 -0.28 -22.07
CA GLN A 33 2.92 -0.79 -21.83
C GLN A 33 3.33 -0.58 -20.38
N ARG A 34 3.04 0.60 -19.82
CA ARG A 34 3.29 0.94 -18.42
C ARG A 34 2.56 -0.03 -17.48
N THR A 35 1.29 -0.32 -17.77
CA THR A 35 0.49 -1.29 -17.01
C THR A 35 1.09 -2.69 -17.09
N ILE A 36 1.43 -3.19 -18.28
CA ILE A 36 2.06 -4.51 -18.44
C ILE A 36 3.38 -4.58 -17.67
N SER A 37 4.23 -3.55 -17.74
CA SER A 37 5.50 -3.49 -17.01
C SER A 37 5.33 -3.54 -15.49
N LEU A 38 4.29 -2.89 -14.95
CA LEU A 38 3.97 -2.95 -13.52
C LEU A 38 3.54 -4.35 -13.08
N TYR A 39 2.61 -4.97 -13.82
CA TYR A 39 2.12 -6.31 -13.50
C TYR A 39 3.19 -7.41 -13.73
N SER A 40 4.17 -7.16 -14.60
CA SER A 40 5.31 -8.06 -14.82
C SER A 40 6.40 -7.94 -13.75
N ASN A 41 6.40 -6.87 -12.95
CA ASN A 41 7.35 -6.66 -11.87
C ASN A 41 6.83 -7.26 -10.56
N LEU A 42 7.36 -8.41 -10.14
CA LEU A 42 6.94 -9.07 -8.90
C LEU A 42 7.12 -8.21 -7.65
N SER A 43 8.17 -7.36 -7.61
CA SER A 43 8.42 -6.42 -6.52
C SER A 43 7.38 -5.30 -6.43
N PHE A 44 6.54 -5.13 -7.45
CA PHE A 44 5.36 -4.27 -7.43
C PHE A 44 4.07 -5.09 -7.27
N PHE A 45 3.93 -6.18 -8.02
CA PHE A 45 2.70 -6.96 -8.11
C PHE A 45 2.33 -7.62 -6.77
N ILE A 46 3.29 -8.21 -6.05
CA ILE A 46 3.03 -8.83 -4.75
C ILE A 46 2.53 -7.78 -3.73
N PRO A 47 3.25 -6.65 -3.53
CA PRO A 47 2.73 -5.56 -2.71
C PRO A 47 1.37 -5.03 -3.15
N PHE A 48 1.10 -4.97 -4.45
CA PHE A 48 -0.19 -4.52 -4.97
C PHE A 48 -1.32 -5.45 -4.55
N VAL A 49 -1.15 -6.77 -4.67
CA VAL A 49 -2.17 -7.74 -4.23
C VAL A 49 -2.45 -7.62 -2.74
N VAL A 50 -1.40 -7.54 -1.91
CA VAL A 50 -1.55 -7.37 -0.46
C VAL A 50 -2.27 -6.05 -0.12
N ASN A 51 -1.94 -4.96 -0.83
CA ASN A 51 -2.60 -3.68 -0.67
C ASN A 51 -4.12 -3.77 -0.98
N GLN A 52 -4.49 -4.48 -2.06
CA GLN A 52 -5.89 -4.72 -2.41
C GLN A 52 -6.63 -5.56 -1.37
N CYS A 53 -5.99 -6.58 -0.78
CA CYS A 53 -6.57 -7.31 0.35
C CYS A 53 -6.83 -6.38 1.54
N GLY A 54 -5.93 -5.44 1.82
CA GLY A 54 -6.12 -4.40 2.84
C GLY A 54 -7.37 -3.56 2.56
N SER A 55 -7.60 -3.17 1.31
CA SER A 55 -8.79 -2.42 0.90
C SER A 55 -10.10 -3.19 1.14
N LEU A 56 -10.12 -4.50 0.88
CA LEU A 56 -11.29 -5.34 1.16
C LEU A 56 -11.59 -5.41 2.66
N ILE A 57 -10.56 -5.63 3.49
CA ILE A 57 -10.69 -5.66 4.95
C ILE A 57 -11.15 -4.29 5.49
N TYR A 58 -10.62 -3.21 4.92
CA TYR A 58 -10.99 -1.85 5.31
C TYR A 58 -12.45 -1.56 4.98
N TYR A 59 -12.90 -1.88 3.77
CA TYR A 59 -14.28 -1.68 3.35
C TYR A 59 -15.25 -2.46 4.26
N TYR A 60 -14.93 -3.72 4.57
CA TYR A 60 -15.70 -4.50 5.54
C TYR A 60 -15.72 -3.83 6.93
N SER A 61 -14.57 -3.31 7.39
CA SER A 61 -14.44 -2.66 8.69
C SER A 61 -15.24 -1.35 8.80
N LEU A 62 -15.43 -0.62 7.70
CA LEU A 62 -16.27 0.58 7.67
C LEU A 62 -17.76 0.28 7.93
N GLY A 63 -18.20 -0.96 7.71
CA GLY A 63 -19.53 -1.42 8.11
C GLY A 63 -19.65 -1.74 9.61
N LEU A 64 -18.52 -1.85 10.32
CA LEU A 64 -18.47 -2.26 11.73
C LEU A 64 -18.11 -1.14 12.70
N PHE A 65 -17.44 -0.08 12.23
CA PHE A 65 -16.95 1.02 13.07
C PHE A 65 -17.35 2.38 12.49
N PRO A 66 -17.53 3.42 13.33
CA PRO A 66 -17.80 4.77 12.86
C PRO A 66 -16.70 5.25 11.91
N ILE A 67 -17.10 5.74 10.74
CA ILE A 67 -16.20 6.23 9.68
C ILE A 67 -15.29 7.36 10.22
N SER A 68 -15.84 8.23 11.07
CA SER A 68 -15.12 9.33 11.73
C SER A 68 -13.98 8.86 12.66
N LEU A 69 -13.99 7.60 13.10
CA LEU A 69 -12.92 6.99 13.89
C LEU A 69 -12.01 6.12 13.03
N ALA A 70 -12.59 5.31 12.14
CA ALA A 70 -11.85 4.37 11.30
C ALA A 70 -10.87 5.08 10.35
N ILE A 71 -11.31 6.14 9.66
CA ILE A 71 -10.47 6.87 8.70
C ILE A 71 -9.22 7.48 9.39
N PRO A 72 -9.36 8.31 10.45
CA PRO A 72 -8.18 8.95 11.05
C PRO A 72 -7.23 7.94 11.68
N LEU A 73 -7.76 6.87 12.30
CA LEU A 73 -6.95 5.84 12.95
C LEU A 73 -6.13 5.07 11.92
N VAL A 74 -6.77 4.55 10.86
CA VAL A 74 -6.08 3.77 9.84
C VAL A 74 -5.03 4.60 9.13
N ASN A 75 -5.35 5.84 8.74
CA ASN A 75 -4.40 6.71 8.04
C ASN A 75 -3.20 7.08 8.91
N SER A 76 -3.41 7.39 10.19
CA SER A 76 -2.32 7.74 11.10
C SER A 76 -1.37 6.57 11.32
N CYS A 77 -1.89 5.37 11.58
CA CYS A 77 -1.09 4.17 11.74
C CYS A 77 -0.37 3.77 10.44
N THR A 78 -1.06 3.87 9.29
CA THR A 78 -0.47 3.61 7.97
C THR A 78 0.72 4.53 7.71
N LEU A 79 0.60 5.82 8.00
CA LEU A 79 1.66 6.80 7.80
C LEU A 79 2.87 6.48 8.69
N PHE A 80 2.64 6.20 9.97
CA PHE A 80 3.71 5.80 10.89
C PHE A 80 4.46 4.55 10.39
N LEU A 81 3.73 3.53 9.94
CA LEU A 81 4.30 2.30 9.40
C LEU A 81 5.03 2.51 8.07
N THR A 82 4.49 3.37 7.21
CA THR A 82 5.12 3.74 5.93
C THR A 82 6.48 4.41 6.16
N LEU A 83 6.54 5.36 7.10
CA LEU A 83 7.77 6.10 7.41
C LEU A 83 8.82 5.21 8.06
N SER A 84 8.43 4.37 9.02
CA SER A 84 9.34 3.41 9.65
C SER A 84 9.85 2.34 8.67
N GLY A 85 8.98 1.81 7.82
CA GLY A 85 9.35 0.87 6.76
C GLY A 85 10.27 1.48 5.70
N LEU A 86 10.07 2.76 5.34
CA LEU A 86 10.95 3.51 4.43
C LEU A 86 12.39 3.61 4.95
N GLN A 87 12.56 3.89 6.25
CA GLN A 87 13.89 3.93 6.86
C GLN A 87 14.61 2.57 6.68
N LEU A 88 13.93 1.47 6.97
CA LEU A 88 14.48 0.11 6.81
C LEU A 88 14.79 -0.24 5.35
N PHE A 89 13.93 0.18 4.41
CA PHE A 89 14.13 -0.04 2.98
C PHE A 89 15.39 0.68 2.46
N TYR A 90 15.61 1.94 2.87
CA TYR A 90 16.81 2.70 2.51
C TYR A 90 18.11 2.11 3.07
N PHE A 91 18.08 1.43 4.22
CA PHE A 91 19.27 0.76 4.76
C PHE A 91 19.57 -0.60 4.10
N SER A 92 18.63 -1.17 3.35
CA SER A 92 18.76 -2.50 2.73
C SER A 92 18.92 -2.48 1.20
N SER A 93 18.83 -1.29 0.59
CA SER A 93 18.96 -1.05 -0.86
C SER A 93 20.24 -0.31 -1.18
#